data_AF-A0A6B3FE28-F1
#
_entry.id   AF-A0A6B3FE28-F1
#
_cell.length_a   1.000
_cell.length_b   1.000
_cell.length_c   1.000
_cell.angle_alpha   90.00
_cell.angle_beta   90.00
_cell.angle_gamma   90.00
#
_symmetry.space_group_name_H-M   'P 1'
#
loop_
_entity.id
_entity.type
_entity.pdbx_description
1 polymer ?
#
loop_
_entity_poly.entity_id
_entity_poly.type
_entity_poly.pdbx_seq_one_letter_code
_entity_poly.pdbx_strand_id
1 'polypeptide(L)' 'SMDTGKVPDGPARTQWEAEYRTIIDQHRSSPSVVMWVNQNEGWGQYDQARIADEVKAQDPSRLVNNMSGV' A
#
# COMPACT_ATOMS: atom_id res chain seq x y z
N SER A 1 19.22 9.08 -1.75
CA SER A 1 17.88 9.68 -1.80
C SER A 1 17.03 8.79 -2.68
N MET A 2 15.88 8.30 -2.21
CA MET A 2 14.91 7.69 -3.13
C MET A 2 14.41 8.81 -4.04
N ASP A 3 14.54 8.63 -5.35
CA ASP A 3 14.07 9.58 -6.35
C ASP A 3 12.53 9.56 -6.34
N THR A 4 11.92 10.55 -5.66
CA THR A 4 10.47 10.63 -5.44
C THR A 4 9.69 10.87 -6.73
N GLY A 5 10.37 11.22 -7.84
CA GLY A 5 9.77 11.48 -9.14
C GLY A 5 9.75 10.30 -10.11
N LYS A 6 10.33 9.15 -9.74
CA LYS A 6 10.36 7.97 -10.62
C LYS A 6 9.13 7.09 -10.43
N VAL A 7 8.46 6.80 -11.54
CA VAL A 7 7.48 5.72 -11.62
C VAL A 7 8.23 4.39 -11.46
N PRO A 8 7.86 3.53 -10.50
CA PRO A 8 8.52 2.24 -10.29
C PRO A 8 8.32 1.32 -11.50
N ASP A 9 9.36 0.56 -11.84
CA ASP A 9 9.33 -0.45 -12.89
C ASP A 9 8.62 -1.74 -12.42
N GLY A 10 8.35 -2.67 -13.35
CA GLY A 10 7.60 -3.89 -13.07
C GLY A 10 8.17 -4.72 -11.89
N PRO A 11 9.48 -4.97 -11.82
CA PRO A 11 10.10 -5.65 -10.69
C PRO A 11 9.91 -4.91 -9.35
N ALA A 12 10.12 -3.59 -9.31
CA ALA A 12 9.91 -2.80 -8.10
C ALA A 12 8.45 -2.85 -7.62
N ARG A 13 7.49 -2.77 -8.55
CA ARG A 13 6.06 -2.91 -8.22
C ARG A 13 5.74 -4.29 -7.65
N THR A 14 6.27 -5.35 -8.26
CA THR A 14 6.06 -6.74 -7.80
C THR A 14 6.60 -6.93 -6.39
N GLN A 15 7.81 -6.43 -6.13
CA GLN A 15 8.44 -6.50 -4.82
C GLN A 15 7.61 -5.74 -3.78
N TRP A 16 7.27 -4.47 -4.06
CA TRP A 16 6.51 -3.63 -3.13
C TRP A 16 5.17 -4.26 -2.77
N GLU A 17 4.43 -4.79 -3.76
CA GLU A 17 3.14 -5.42 -3.48
C GLU A 17 3.29 -6.69 -2.63
N ALA A 18 4.34 -7.50 -2.84
CA ALA A 18 4.61 -8.67 -2.01
C ALA A 18 4.99 -8.30 -0.57
N GLU A 19 5.81 -7.27 -0.39
CA GLU A 19 6.19 -6.73 0.92
C GLU A 19 4.97 -6.15 1.65
N TYR A 20 4.11 -5.40 0.95
CA TYR A 20 2.91 -4.81 1.55
C TYR A 20 1.89 -5.87 1.97
N ARG A 21 1.68 -6.91 1.15
CA ARG A 21 0.86 -8.08 1.53
C ARG A 21 1.39 -8.74 2.81
N THR A 22 2.72 -8.87 2.91
CA THR A 22 3.39 -9.44 4.10
C THR A 22 3.16 -8.58 5.35
N ILE A 23 3.23 -7.25 5.24
CA ILE A 23 2.93 -6.33 6.35
C ILE A 23 1.50 -6.53 6.86
N ILE A 24 0.51 -6.59 5.96
CA ILE A 24 -0.89 -6.80 6.34
C ILE A 24 -1.05 -8.12 7.09
N ASP A 25 -0.46 -9.20 6.60
CA ASP A 25 -0.59 -10.52 7.22
C ASP A 25 0.08 -10.60 8.59
N GLN A 26 1.25 -9.95 8.77
CA GLN A 26 1.94 -9.88 10.06
C GLN A 26 1.14 -9.11 11.13
N HIS A 27 0.31 -8.16 10.72
CA HIS A 27 -0.42 -7.27 11.63
C HIS A 27 -1.93 -7.51 11.66
N ARG A 28 -2.44 -8.53 10.96
CA ARG A 28 -3.89 -8.82 10.87
C ARG A 28 -4.55 -8.98 12.23
N SER A 29 -3.83 -9.56 13.20
CA SER A 29 -4.29 -9.80 14.58
C SER A 29 -4.01 -8.63 15.54
N SER A 30 -3.55 -7.47 15.06
CA SER A 30 -3.34 -6.27 15.87
C SER A 30 -4.62 -5.41 15.92
N PRO A 31 -5.37 -5.39 17.05
CA PRO A 31 -6.63 -4.64 17.13
C PRO A 31 -6.43 -3.13 17.16
N SER A 32 -5.23 -2.66 17.50
CA SER A 32 -4.87 -1.22 17.48
C SER A 32 -4.70 -0.65 16.07
N VAL A 33 -4.54 -1.51 15.05
CA VAL A 33 -4.47 -1.09 13.65
C VAL A 33 -5.89 -0.92 13.14
N VAL A 34 -6.24 0.28 12.68
CA VAL A 34 -7.62 0.61 12.22
C VAL A 34 -7.69 1.00 10.73
N MET A 35 -6.55 1.29 10.11
CA MET A 35 -6.46 1.75 8.73
C MET A 35 -5.13 1.33 8.11
N TRP A 36 -5.17 1.04 6.82
CA TRP A 36 -4.00 0.85 5.97
C TRP A 36 -3.76 2.11 5.14
N VAL A 37 -2.57 2.69 5.27
CA VAL A 37 -2.05 3.69 4.32
C VAL A 37 -1.10 2.96 3.40
N ASN A 38 -1.47 2.81 2.12
CA ASN A 38 -0.70 2.01 1.17
C ASN A 38 0.42 2.84 0.51
N GLN A 39 0.13 4.02 -0.03
CA GLN A 39 1.11 4.91 -0.65
C GLN A 39 1.01 6.32 -0.04
N ASN A 40 2.16 6.99 0.13
CA ASN A 40 2.27 8.28 0.81
C ASN A 40 2.93 9.34 -0.09
N GLU A 41 2.42 10.58 -0.05
CA GLU A 41 3.02 11.77 -0.67
C GLU A 41 3.29 11.66 -2.18
N GLY A 42 2.56 10.79 -2.88
CA GLY A 42 2.80 10.55 -4.30
C GLY A 42 4.10 9.79 -4.60
N TRP A 43 4.84 9.33 -3.58
CA TRP A 43 6.15 8.71 -3.77
C TRP A 43 6.03 7.37 -4.48
N GLY A 44 6.47 7.35 -5.74
CA GLY A 44 6.38 6.18 -6.59
C GLY A 44 4.95 5.66 -6.73
N GLN A 45 3.93 6.54 -6.68
CA GLN A 45 2.54 6.14 -6.80
C GLN A 45 2.22 5.52 -8.17
N TYR A 46 1.43 4.45 -8.17
CA TYR A 46 0.90 3.79 -9.38
C TYR A 46 -0.38 3.04 -9.03
N ASP A 47 -1.26 2.83 -10.02
CA ASP A 47 -2.47 2.00 -9.94
C ASP A 47 -3.28 2.16 -8.63
N GLN A 48 -3.48 3.40 -8.15
CA GLN A 48 -3.94 3.66 -6.79
C GLN A 48 -5.29 3.00 -6.47
N ALA A 49 -6.21 2.95 -7.44
CA ALA A 49 -7.50 2.29 -7.29
C ALA A 49 -7.35 0.77 -7.17
N ARG A 50 -6.62 0.13 -8.10
CA ARG A 50 -6.38 -1.33 -8.09
C ARG A 50 -5.74 -1.76 -6.77
N ILE A 51 -4.72 -1.04 -6.31
CA ILE A 51 -4.01 -1.40 -5.08
C ILE A 51 -4.90 -1.19 -3.86
N ALA A 52 -5.70 -0.11 -3.82
CA ALA A 52 -6.67 0.08 -2.74
C ALA A 52 -7.69 -1.06 -2.69
N ASP A 53 -8.19 -1.51 -3.84
CA ASP A 53 -9.11 -2.64 -3.94
C ASP A 53 -8.46 -3.96 -3.48
N GLU A 54 -7.21 -4.21 -3.86
CA GLU A 54 -6.46 -5.40 -3.40
C GLU A 54 -6.23 -5.39 -1.89
N VAL A 55 -5.83 -4.25 -1.31
CA VAL A 55 -5.65 -4.10 0.14
C VAL A 55 -6.99 -4.31 0.86
N LYS A 56 -8.07 -3.74 0.32
CA LYS A 56 -9.42 -3.90 0.88
C LYS A 56 -9.92 -5.34 0.78
N ALA A 57 -9.60 -6.05 -0.29
CA ALA A 57 -9.92 -7.47 -0.46
C ALA A 57 -9.11 -8.35 0.51
N GLN A 58 -7.84 -8.03 0.74
CA GLN A 58 -6.98 -8.80 1.66
C GLN A 58 -7.42 -8.65 3.13
N ASP A 59 -7.80 -7.44 3.55
CA ASP A 59 -8.32 -7.14 4.89
C ASP A 59 -9.58 -6.27 4.83
N PRO A 60 -10.77 -6.87 4.65
CA PRO A 60 -12.02 -6.13 4.53
C PRO A 60 -12.43 -5.42 5.83
N SER A 61 -11.81 -5.74 6.97
CA SER A 61 -12.20 -5.22 8.29
C SER A 61 -11.69 -3.80 8.58
N ARG A 62 -10.66 -3.34 7.86
CA ARG A 62 -10.01 -2.04 8.10
C ARG A 62 -10.25 -1.04 6.98
N LEU A 63 -10.06 0.24 7.28
CA LEU A 63 -10.12 1.32 6.30
C LEU A 63 -8.88 1.29 5.40
N VAL A 64 -8.98 1.85 4.19
CA VAL A 64 -7.86 2.01 3.27
C VAL A 64 -7.77 3.49 2.88
N ASN A 65 -6.60 4.09 3.06
CA ASN A 65 -6.28 5.43 2.60
C ASN A 65 -5.19 5.35 1.53
N ASN A 66 -5.56 5.64 0.28
CA ASN A 66 -4.67 5.59 -0.88
C ASN A 66 -4.24 6.97 -1.42
N MET A 67 -4.61 8.04 -0.73
CA MET A 67 -4.33 9.43 -1.13
C MET A 67 -3.71 10.23 0.03
N SER A 68 -2.93 9.57 0.90
CA SER A 68 -2.25 10.24 2.00
C SER A 68 -1.20 11.22 1.47
N GLY A 69 -1.31 12.50 1.82
CA GLY A 69 -0.31 13.53 1.48
C GLY A 69 -0.28 13.95 0.01
N VAL A 70 -1.33 13.64 -0.77
CA VAL A 70 -1.55 14.10 -2.15
C VAL A 70 -2.63 15.18 -2.19
#